data_AF-A0A7X2HAE0-F1
#
_entry.id   AF-A0A7X2HAE0-F1
#
_cell.length_a   1.000
_cell.length_b   1.000
_cell.length_c   1.000
_cell.angle_alpha   90.00
_cell.angle_beta   90.00
_cell.angle_gamma   90.00
#
_symmetry.space_group_name_H-M   'P 1'
#
loop_
_entity.id
_entity.type
_entity.pdbx_description
1 polymer ?
#
loop_
_entity_poly.entity_id
_entity_poly.type
_entity_poly.pdbx_seq_one_letter_code
_entity_poly.pdbx_strand_id
1 'polypeptide(L)' 'MPDYNDETLYQAANQEDARYVEISRAAFGCKVTEGQIYKLERNFNNPYIFERGEAYIIDDETKENYSVFLLCKTVLYK' A
#
# COMPACT_ATOMS: atom_id res chain seq x y z
N MET A 1 13.54 -6.55 6.58
CA MET A 1 14.19 -5.26 6.91
C MET A 1 13.21 -4.17 6.50
N PRO A 2 12.77 -3.26 7.38
CA PRO A 2 12.08 -2.07 6.92
C PRO A 2 13.15 -1.03 6.57
N ASP A 3 13.27 -0.72 5.28
CA ASP A 3 14.13 0.32 4.73
C ASP A 3 13.38 1.66 4.78
N TYR A 4 13.13 2.16 6.01
CA TYR A 4 12.48 3.45 6.21
C TYR A 4 13.57 4.49 6.50
N ASN A 5 14.04 5.17 5.44
CA ASN A 5 14.79 6.41 5.59
C ASN A 5 13.82 7.51 6.07
N ASP A 6 14.28 8.37 6.98
CA ASP A 6 13.61 9.56 7.53
C ASP A 6 13.28 10.63 6.45
N GLU A 7 12.59 10.26 5.38
CA GLU A 7 11.98 11.21 4.48
C GLU A 7 10.71 11.77 5.13
N THR A 8 10.55 13.09 5.08
CA THR A 8 9.33 13.74 5.54
C THR A 8 8.20 13.36 4.58
N LEU A 9 7.30 12.49 5.03
CA LEU A 9 6.13 12.09 4.26
C LEU A 9 5.06 13.18 4.26
N TYR A 10 4.59 13.55 3.07
CA TYR A 10 3.46 14.45 2.92
C TYR A 10 2.21 13.66 2.59
N GLN A 11 1.06 14.03 3.15
CA GLN A 11 -0.19 13.35 2.83
C GLN A 11 -0.53 13.53 1.33
N ALA A 12 -0.76 12.42 0.65
CA ALA A 12 -1.16 12.43 -0.76
C ALA A 12 -2.67 12.63 -0.90
N ALA A 13 -3.10 13.30 -1.97
CA ALA A 13 -4.52 13.58 -2.22
C ALA A 13 -5.31 12.36 -2.70
N ASN A 14 -4.63 11.42 -3.38
CA ASN A 14 -5.25 10.22 -3.95
C ASN A 14 -4.19 9.13 -4.18
N GLN A 15 -4.63 7.94 -4.59
CA GLN A 15 -3.75 6.79 -4.83
C GLN A 15 -2.80 7.00 -6.02
N GLU A 16 -3.12 7.87 -7.00
CA GLU A 16 -2.27 8.13 -8.16
C GLU A 16 -1.01 8.94 -7.80
N ASP A 17 -1.15 9.91 -6.88
CA ASP A 17 -0.08 10.77 -6.37
C ASP A 17 0.71 10.13 -5.21
N ALA A 18 0.15 9.08 -4.59
CA ALA A 18 0.77 8.40 -3.47
C ALA A 18 1.93 7.49 -3.87
N ARG A 19 2.97 7.44 -3.03
CA ARG A 19 4.12 6.53 -3.10
C ARG A 19 4.16 5.54 -1.94
N TYR A 20 3.49 5.88 -0.84
CA TYR A 20 3.44 5.06 0.36
C TYR A 20 2.02 4.99 0.91
N VAL A 21 1.75 3.94 1.67
CA VAL A 21 0.52 3.76 2.41
C VAL A 21 0.82 3.29 3.82
N GLU A 22 0.24 3.97 4.80
CA GLU A 22 0.22 3.52 6.19
C GLU A 22 -1.06 2.77 6.48
N ILE A 23 -0.94 1.65 7.17
CA ILE A 23 -2.08 0.88 7.66
C ILE A 23 -2.50 1.45 9.01
N SER A 24 -3.37 2.46 8.99
CA SER A 24 -3.93 3.03 10.23
C SER A 24 -4.74 2.01 11.02
N ARG A 25 -5.42 1.08 10.35
CA ARG A 25 -6.11 -0.05 10.98
C ARG A 25 -6.21 -1.24 10.03
N ALA A 26 -5.78 -2.40 10.49
CA ALA A 26 -5.88 -3.66 9.79
C ALA A 26 -7.23 -4.31 10.10
N ALA A 27 -7.87 -4.88 9.09
CA ALA A 27 -9.10 -5.62 9.25
C ALA A 27 -9.12 -6.82 8.30
N PHE A 28 -10.02 -7.76 8.56
CA PHE A 28 -10.33 -8.89 7.68
C PHE A 28 -9.13 -9.73 7.21
N GLY A 29 -8.02 -9.73 7.97
CA GLY A 29 -6.86 -10.58 7.68
C GLY A 29 -6.00 -10.12 6.50
N CYS A 30 -5.93 -8.81 6.19
CA CYS A 30 -5.10 -8.19 5.14
C CYS A 30 -3.59 -8.57 5.15
N LYS A 31 -3.09 -9.39 6.07
CA LYS A 31 -1.66 -9.80 6.20
C LYS A 31 -0.68 -8.63 6.25
N VAL A 32 -1.10 -7.56 6.93
CA VAL A 32 -0.31 -6.34 7.15
C VAL A 32 -0.31 -5.96 8.63
N THR A 33 0.68 -5.18 9.02
CA THR A 33 0.88 -4.69 10.38
C THR A 33 0.32 -3.26 10.52
N GLU A 34 -0.48 -3.03 11.56
CA GLU A 34 -1.02 -1.70 11.90
C GLU A 34 0.10 -0.72 12.28
N GLY A 35 0.00 0.53 11.82
CA GLY A 35 1.00 1.59 12.01
C GLY A 35 2.23 1.46 11.09
N GLN A 36 2.32 0.38 10.30
CA GLN A 36 3.42 0.21 9.36
C GLN A 36 3.14 0.93 8.04
N ILE A 37 4.20 1.49 7.47
CA ILE A 37 4.21 2.16 6.18
C ILE A 37 4.78 1.21 5.13
N TYR A 38 4.02 1.03 4.06
CA TYR A 38 4.37 0.19 2.92
C TYR A 38 4.58 1.05 1.70
N LYS A 39 5.53 0.67 0.85
CA LYS A 39 5.72 1.29 -0.45
C LYS A 39 4.63 0.81 -1.41
N LEU A 40 4.09 1.75 -2.18
CA LEU A 40 3.16 1.45 -3.26
C LEU A 40 3.95 1.04 -4.50
N GLU A 41 3.63 -0.12 -5.02
CA GLU A 41 4.07 -0.62 -6.31
C GLU A 41 2.91 -0.52 -7.31
N ARG A 42 3.22 -0.49 -8.60
CA ARG A 42 2.22 -0.45 -9.68
C ARG A 42 2.56 -1.48 -10.73
N ASN A 43 1.60 -2.35 -11.05
CA ASN A 43 1.78 -3.41 -12.03
C ASN A 43 0.86 -3.19 -13.23
N PHE A 44 1.44 -2.64 -14.31
CA PHE A 44 0.74 -2.42 -15.58
C PHE A 44 0.72 -3.68 -16.47
N ASN A 45 1.38 -4.76 -16.05
CA ASN A 45 1.63 -5.94 -16.87
C ASN A 45 0.75 -7.14 -16.49
N ASN A 46 -0.03 -7.07 -15.40
CA ASN A 46 -0.91 -8.15 -14.96
C ASN A 46 -2.40 -7.75 -15.03
N PRO A 47 -3.05 -7.92 -16.19
CA PRO A 47 -4.42 -7.49 -16.43
C PRO A 47 -5.48 -8.32 -15.69
N TYR A 48 -5.11 -9.46 -15.09
CA TYR A 48 -6.06 -10.32 -14.37
C TYR A 48 -6.33 -9.86 -12.93
N ILE A 49 -5.43 -9.05 -12.38
CA ILE A 49 -5.49 -8.54 -10.99
C ILE A 49 -5.59 -7.02 -10.99
N PHE A 50 -5.00 -6.36 -11.99
CA PHE A 50 -4.93 -4.91 -12.08
C PHE A 50 -5.46 -4.44 -13.43
N GLU A 51 -6.65 -3.83 -13.47
CA GLU A 51 -7.26 -3.42 -14.75
C GLU A 51 -6.55 -2.22 -15.39
N ARG A 52 -5.91 -1.37 -14.57
CA ARG A 52 -5.29 -0.11 -15.03
C ARG A 52 -3.96 0.24 -14.36
N GLY A 53 -3.23 -0.76 -13.86
CA GLY A 53 -2.01 -0.52 -13.08
C GLY A 53 -2.28 0.09 -11.71
N GLU A 54 -3.29 -0.46 -11.04
CA GLU A 54 -3.67 -0.04 -9.70
C GLU A 54 -2.48 -0.22 -8.73
N ALA A 55 -2.46 0.62 -7.70
CA ALA A 55 -1.41 0.56 -6.69
C ALA A 55 -1.63 -0.65 -5.77
N TYR A 56 -0.57 -1.36 -5.42
CA TYR A 56 -0.59 -2.46 -4.46
C TYR A 56 0.62 -2.36 -3.53
N ILE A 57 0.61 -3.16 -2.47
CA ILE A 57 1.77 -3.32 -1.58
C ILE A 57 2.29 -4.76 -1.66
N ILE A 58 3.52 -4.96 -1.22
CA ILE A 58 4.00 -6.28 -0.81
C ILE A 58 3.70 -6.43 0.68
N ASP A 59 2.83 -7.39 1.01
CA ASP A 59 2.40 -7.62 2.39
C ASP A 59 3.45 -8.36 3.23
N ASP A 60 3.12 -8.62 4.51
CA ASP A 60 4.06 -9.25 5.44
C ASP A 60 4.35 -10.73 5.08
N GLU A 61 3.55 -11.33 4.21
CA GLU A 61 3.77 -12.66 3.62
C GLU A 61 4.50 -12.60 2.26
N THR A 62 5.02 -11.43 1.86
CA THR A 62 5.71 -11.18 0.60
C THR A 62 4.85 -11.34 -0.66
N LYS A 63 3.53 -11.14 -0.53
CA LYS A 63 2.58 -11.25 -1.66
C LYS A 63 2.07 -9.88 -2.10
N GLU A 64 1.74 -9.78 -3.38
CA GLU A 64 1.05 -8.62 -3.93
C GLU A 64 -0.34 -8.51 -3.30
N ASN A 65 -0.62 -7.38 -2.67
CA ASN A 65 -1.84 -7.20 -1.90
C ASN A 65 -2.50 -5.86 -2.25
N TYR A 66 -3.56 -5.95 -3.06
CA TYR A 66 -4.44 -4.83 -3.37
C TYR A 66 -5.56 -4.66 -2.33
N SER A 67 -5.92 -5.75 -1.66
CA SER A 67 -7.10 -5.81 -0.77
C SER A 67 -7.01 -4.85 0.41
N VAL A 68 -5.81 -4.41 0.79
CA VAL A 68 -5.55 -3.34 1.76
C VAL A 68 -6.39 -2.08 1.49
N PHE A 69 -6.58 -1.67 0.24
CA PHE A 69 -7.37 -0.46 -0.08
C PHE A 69 -8.87 -0.66 0.07
N LEU A 70 -9.33 -1.91 0.08
CA LEU A 70 -10.75 -2.28 0.17
C LEU A 70 -11.14 -2.65 1.60
N LEU A 71 -10.24 -3.31 2.32
CA LEU A 71 -10.54 -3.97 3.59
C LEU A 71 -9.95 -3.22 4.79
N CYS A 72 -8.84 -2.51 4.60
CA CYS A 72 -8.08 -1.90 5.67
C CYS A 72 -8.24 -0.37 5.66
N LYS A 73 -8.11 0.28 6.82
CA LYS A 73 -8.10 1.75 6.91
C LYS A 73 -6.69 2.24 6.62
N THR A 74 -6.55 3.05 5.58
CA THR A 74 -5.25 3.48 5.06
C THR A 74 -5.09 5.00 5.06
N VAL A 75 -3.84 5.45 5.16
CA VAL A 75 -3.43 6.85 4.93
C VAL A 75 -2.37 6.86 3.84
N LEU A 76 -2.53 7.73 2.85
CA LEU A 76 -1.66 7.80 1.68
C LEU A 76 -0.63 8.90 1.84
N TYR A 77 0.62 8.63 1.46
CA TYR A 77 1.72 9.58 1.53
C TYR A 77 2.53 9.65 0.23
N LYS A 78 3.24 10.75 0.04
CA LYS A 78 4.20 10.99 -1.05
C LYS A 78 5.48 11.65 -0.56
#